data_AF-A0A3P6E553-F1
#
_entry.id   AF-A0A3P6E553-F1
#
_cell.length_a   1.000
_cell.length_b   1.000
_cell.length_c   1.000
_cell.angle_alpha   90.00
_cell.angle_beta   90.00
_cell.angle_gamma   90.00
#
_symmetry.space_group_name_H-M   'P 1'
#
loop_
_entity.id
_entity.type
_entity.pdbx_description
1 polymer ?
#
loop_
_entity_poly.entity_id
_entity_poly.type
_entity_poly.pdbx_seq_one_letter_code
_entity_poly.pdbx_strand_id
1 'polypeptide(L)' 'MVQVQTFLTTLVLHEGMEDGYEWIVNGVRSKRYKTAQIYWEIKGVEAQVPWASVVWTKGGIPKHNFLAWLFMLNR' A
#
# COMPACT_ATOMS: atom_id res chain seq x y z
N MET A 1 -25.19 -8.00 -19.51
CA MET A 1 -24.17 -7.43 -20.42
C MET A 1 -24.76 -6.39 -21.38
N VAL A 2 -25.89 -6.67 -22.04
CA VAL A 2 -26.55 -5.74 -23.01
C VAL A 2 -26.91 -4.38 -22.40
N GLN A 3 -27.45 -4.34 -21.17
CA GLN A 3 -27.89 -3.09 -20.53
C GLN A 3 -26.76 -2.06 -20.34
N VAL A 4 -25.56 -2.50 -19.98
CA VAL A 4 -24.40 -1.61 -19.79
C VAL A 4 -23.96 -1.03 -21.13
N GLN A 5 -23.90 -1.87 -22.18
CA GLN A 5 -23.56 -1.39 -23.53
C GLN A 5 -24.59 -0.38 -24.03
N THR A 6 -25.89 -0.65 -23.88
CA THR A 6 -26.95 0.30 -24.26
C THR A 6 -26.81 1.62 -23.50
N PHE A 7 -26.57 1.56 -22.19
CA PHE A 7 -26.38 2.77 -21.39
C PHE A 7 -25.15 3.58 -21.82
N LEU A 8 -24.00 2.94 -22.04
CA LEU A 8 -22.77 3.62 -22.48
C LEU A 8 -22.96 4.34 -23.82
N THR A 9 -23.78 3.79 -24.74
CA THR A 9 -24.09 4.46 -26.02
C THR A 9 -24.97 5.71 -25.89
N THR A 10 -25.60 5.93 -24.74
CA THR A 10 -26.38 7.14 -24.46
C THR A 10 -25.57 8.27 -23.82
N LEU A 11 -24.33 8.00 -23.41
CA LEU A 11 -23.45 9.00 -22.83
C LEU A 11 -22.94 9.97 -23.90
N VAL A 12 -23.05 11.26 -23.62
CA VAL A 12 -22.47 12.32 -24.47
C VAL A 12 -21.02 12.55 -24.03
N LEU A 13 -20.09 12.38 -24.96
CA LEU A 13 -18.69 12.71 -24.72
C LEU A 13 -18.49 14.22 -24.88
N HIS A 14 -17.79 14.84 -23.94
CA HIS A 14 -17.48 16.27 -24.01
C HIS A 14 -16.16 16.48 -24.76
N GLU A 15 -16.23 17.11 -25.94
CA GLU A 15 -15.03 17.48 -26.70
C GLU A 15 -14.16 18.47 -25.91
N GLY A 16 -12.84 18.24 -25.90
CA GLY A 16 -11.87 19.11 -25.24
C GLY A 16 -11.70 18.87 -23.73
N MET A 17 -12.42 17.91 -23.13
CA MET A 17 -12.19 17.48 -21.76
C MET A 17 -11.29 16.24 -21.75
N GLU A 18 -10.09 16.35 -21.17
CA GLU A 18 -9.22 15.20 -20.97
C GLU A 18 -9.71 14.35 -19.78
N ASP A 19 -9.77 13.04 -19.98
CA ASP A 19 -10.00 12.09 -18.90
C ASP A 19 -8.81 12.12 -17.92
N GLY A 20 -9.14 12.01 -16.63
CA GLY A 20 -8.15 11.97 -15.56
C GLY A 20 -8.48 10.90 -14.53
N TYR A 21 -7.46 10.46 -13.80
CA TYR A 21 -7.63 9.64 -12.62
C TYR A 21 -7.20 10.41 -11.37
N GLU A 22 -7.85 10.11 -10.25
CA GLU A 22 -7.45 10.59 -8.93
C GLU A 22 -7.23 9.39 -8.01
N TRP A 23 -6.15 9.42 -7.24
CA TRP A 23 -5.93 8.50 -6.14
C TRP A 23 -6.57 9.07 -4.88
N ILE A 24 -7.44 8.29 -4.24
CA ILE A 24 -8.07 8.69 -2.98
C ILE A 24 -7.62 7.71 -1.90
N VAL A 25 -6.89 8.21 -0.92
CA VAL A 25 -6.35 7.42 0.18
C VAL A 25 -6.69 8.13 1.48
N ASN A 26 -7.44 7.48 2.37
CA ASN A 26 -7.98 8.08 3.61
C ASN A 26 -8.69 9.42 3.37
N GLY A 27 -9.47 9.51 2.28
CA GLY A 27 -10.17 10.74 1.90
C GLY A 27 -9.29 11.83 1.29
N VAL A 28 -7.97 11.65 1.24
CA VAL A 28 -7.04 12.60 0.63
C VAL A 28 -6.86 12.27 -0.85
N ARG A 29 -7.16 13.24 -1.71
CA ARG A 29 -6.99 13.13 -3.16
C ARG A 29 -5.54 13.42 -3.56
N SER A 30 -5.04 12.67 -4.53
CA SER A 30 -3.71 12.82 -5.10
C SER A 30 -3.73 12.52 -6.60
N LYS A 31 -3.04 13.34 -7.38
CA LYS A 31 -2.85 13.08 -8.82
C LYS A 31 -1.78 12.02 -9.10
N ARG A 32 -1.05 11.58 -8.08
CA ARG A 32 0.06 10.61 -8.21
C ARG A 32 -0.09 9.46 -7.23
N TYR A 33 0.24 8.27 -7.69
CA TYR A 33 0.42 7.09 -6.86
C TYR A 33 1.64 7.23 -5.94
N LYS A 34 1.48 6.87 -4.66
CA LYS A 34 2.55 6.89 -3.66
C LYS A 34 2.68 5.51 -3.04
N THR A 35 3.63 4.72 -3.52
CA THR A 35 3.86 3.33 -3.06
C THR A 35 4.02 3.24 -1.54
N ALA A 36 4.81 4.13 -0.94
CA ALA A 36 5.04 4.13 0.51
C ALA A 36 3.76 4.36 1.29
N GLN A 37 2.93 5.31 0.86
CA GLN A 37 1.65 5.61 1.50
C GLN A 37 0.73 4.39 1.43
N ILE A 38 0.54 3.83 0.23
CA ILE A 38 -0.32 2.66 0.03
C ILE A 38 0.18 1.45 0.81
N TYR A 39 1.50 1.24 0.85
CA TYR A 39 2.09 0.19 1.67
C TYR A 39 1.72 0.37 3.15
N TRP A 40 1.87 1.57 3.71
CA TRP A 40 1.51 1.83 5.11
C TRP A 40 0.02 1.63 5.38
N GLU A 41 -0.86 2.05 4.46
CA GLU A 41 -2.31 1.84 4.61
C GLU A 41 -2.69 0.35 4.60
N ILE A 42 -2.09 -0.44 3.70
CA ILE A 42 -2.38 -1.89 3.59
C ILE A 42 -1.76 -2.66 4.75
N LYS A 43 -0.55 -2.28 5.16
CA LYS A 43 0.20 -2.91 6.24
C LYS A 43 -0.54 -2.80 7.59
N GLY A 44 -1.22 -1.68 7.82
CA GLY A 44 -1.90 -1.40 9.09
C GLY A 44 -0.93 -1.10 10.23
N VAL A 45 -1.45 -1.12 11.47
CA VAL A 45 -0.66 -0.87 12.68
C VAL A 45 0.08 -2.15 13.08
N GLU A 46 1.41 -2.13 13.00
CA GLU A 46 2.23 -3.20 13.56
C GLU A 46 2.37 -3.08 15.08
N ALA A 47 2.27 -4.20 15.77
CA ALA A 47 2.59 -4.28 17.18
C ALA A 47 4.07 -3.95 17.40
N GLN A 48 4.35 -2.95 18.24
CA GLN A 48 5.70 -2.69 18.71
C GLN A 48 6.11 -3.80 19.68
N VAL A 49 6.91 -4.74 19.19
CA VAL A 49 7.43 -5.84 20.00
C VAL A 49 8.70 -5.40 20.72
N PRO A 50 8.85 -5.68 22.03
CA PRO A 50 9.97 -5.17 22.84
C PRO A 50 11.33 -5.69 22.38
N TRP A 51 11.36 -6.83 21.69
CA TRP A 51 12.59 -7.45 21.18
C TRP A 51 13.05 -6.92 19.82
N ALA A 52 12.27 -6.06 19.14
CA ALA A 52 12.59 -5.61 17.79
C ALA A 52 13.96 -4.94 17.70
N SER A 53 14.30 -4.07 18.66
CA SER A 53 15.58 -3.35 18.70
C SER A 53 16.77 -4.26 19.03
N VAL A 54 16.52 -5.36 19.73
CA VAL A 54 17.56 -6.37 20.07
C VAL A 54 17.87 -7.23 18.86
N VAL A 55 16.85 -7.62 18.09
CA VAL A 55 16.98 -8.47 16.91
C VAL A 55 17.48 -7.68 15.70
N TRP A 56 16.96 -6.46 15.48
CA TRP A 56 17.23 -5.65 14.29
C TRP A 56 18.18 -4.49 14.62
N THR A 57 19.40 -4.82 15.03
CA THR A 57 20.43 -3.81 15.36
C THR A 57 20.98 -3.14 14.09
N LYS A 58 21.30 -1.85 14.20
CA LYS A 58 21.91 -1.08 13.10
C LYS A 58 23.31 -1.62 12.80
N GLY A 59 23.54 -2.02 11.55
CA GLY A 59 24.81 -2.65 11.14
C GLY A 59 24.91 -4.14 11.49
N GLY A 60 23.84 -4.75 12.03
CA GLY A 60 23.79 -6.18 12.27
C GLY A 60 23.88 -7.00 10.97
N ILE A 61 24.57 -8.14 11.03
CA ILE A 61 24.69 -9.05 9.90
C ILE A 61 23.31 -9.68 9.64
N PRO A 62 22.74 -9.61 8.42
CA PRO A 62 21.39 -10.10 8.14
C PRO A 62 21.15 -11.54 8.59
N LYS A 63 22.13 -12.43 8.39
CA LYS A 63 22.07 -13.82 8.84
C LYS A 63 21.93 -13.94 10.36
N HIS A 64 22.67 -13.14 11.13
CA HIS A 64 22.61 -13.19 12.60
C HIS A 64 21.30 -12.61 13.12
N ASN A 65 20.83 -11.50 12.56
CA ASN A 65 19.55 -10.91 12.93
C ASN A 65 18.41 -11.90 12.66
N PHE A 66 18.43 -12.59 11.52
CA PHE A 66 17.44 -13.61 11.19
C PHE A 66 17.47 -14.81 12.17
N LEU A 67 18.65 -15.31 12.53
CA LEU A 67 18.76 -16.38 13.53
C LEU A 67 18.33 -15.94 14.92
N ALA A 68 18.67 -14.70 15.33
CA ALA A 68 18.22 -14.13 16.59
C ALA A 68 16.69 -13.98 16.63
N TRP A 69 16.09 -13.58 15.51
CA TRP A 69 14.63 -13.52 15.36
C TRP A 69 13.97 -14.88 15.54
N LEU A 70 14.48 -15.91 14.85
CA LEU A 70 14.01 -17.29 14.99
C LEU A 70 14.08 -17.79 16.43
N PHE A 71 15.25 -17.59 17.07
CA PHE A 71 15.44 -17.94 18.48
C PHE A 71 14.47 -17.19 19.40
N MET A 72 14.29 -15.88 19.22
CA MET A 72 13.35 -15.08 20.00
C MET A 72 11.88 -15.54 19.84
N LEU A 73 11.54 -16.12 18.69
CA LEU A 73 10.21 -16.68 18.42
C LEU A 73 10.07 -18.16 18.78
N ASN A 74 11.13 -18.82 19.26
CA ASN A 74 11.19 -20.28 19.45
C ASN A 74 10.78 -21.06 18.18
N ARG A 75 11.32 -20.67 17.02
CA ARG A 75 11.09 -21.29 15.71
C ARG A 75 12.42 -21.69 15.06
#